data_AF-A0A7W9HTL8-F1
#
_entry.id   AF-A0A7W9HTL8-F1
#
_cell.length_a   1.000
_cell.length_b   1.000
_cell.length_c   1.000
_cell.angle_alpha   90.00
_cell.angle_beta   90.00
_cell.angle_gamma   90.00
#
_symmetry.space_group_name_H-M   'P 1'
#
loop_
_entity.id
_entity.type
_entity.pdbx_description
1 polymer ?
#
loop_
_entity_poly.entity_id
_entity_poly.type
_entity_poly.pdbx_seq_one_letter_code
_entity_poly.pdbx_strand_id
1 'polypeptide(L)' 'MVDAFEQWWDGVELWLAQLAFPFQFALLMCVLLPLCLGVARLIDRVVDNASTRFNPVPKVPPASDEAKPDQVDAGRSS' A
#
# COMPACT_ATOMS: atom_id res chain seq x y z
N MET A 1 -8.05 35.28 5.60
CA MET A 1 -8.64 33.90 5.57
C MET A 1 -7.74 32.96 6.35
N VAL A 2 -6.43 32.99 6.09
CA VAL A 2 -5.41 32.35 6.94
C VAL A 2 -5.50 32.85 8.39
N ASP A 3 -5.77 34.15 8.60
CA ASP A 3 -5.90 34.75 9.95
C ASP A 3 -7.02 34.11 10.79
N ALA A 4 -8.15 33.77 10.16
CA ALA A 4 -9.25 33.09 10.85
C ALA A 4 -8.90 31.64 11.24
N PHE A 5 -8.08 30.98 10.42
CA PHE A 5 -7.55 29.65 10.72
C PHE A 5 -6.52 29.71 11.85
N GLU A 6 -5.61 30.70 11.83
CA GLU A 6 -4.63 30.94 12.89
C GLU A 6 -5.31 31.19 14.24
N GLN A 7 -6.36 32.01 14.28
CA GLN A 7 -7.11 32.29 15.51
C GLN A 7 -7.83 31.06 16.07
N TRP A 8 -8.37 30.22 15.18
CA TRP A 8 -8.97 28.95 15.59
C TRP A 8 -7.90 27.97 16.11
N TRP A 9 -6.77 27.90 15.42
CA TRP A 9 -5.64 27.05 15.79
C TRP A 9 -5.02 27.49 17.13
N ASP A 10 -4.88 28.78 17.40
CA ASP A 10 -4.45 29.32 18.71
C ASP A 10 -5.38 28.83 19.85
N GLY A 11 -6.70 28.79 19.61
CA GLY A 11 -7.65 28.18 20.53
C GLY A 11 -7.45 26.66 20.71
N VAL A 12 -7.10 25.94 19.65
CA VAL A 12 -6.75 24.51 19.70
C VAL A 12 -5.43 24.31 20.47
N GLU A 13 -4.43 25.16 20.28
CA GLU A 13 -3.16 25.13 21.02
C GLU A 13 -3.38 25.33 22.51
N LEU A 14 -4.19 26.32 22.90
CA LEU A 14 -4.57 26.54 24.31
C LEU A 14 -5.37 25.38 24.89
N TRP A 15 -6.27 24.77 24.10
CA TRP A 15 -6.95 23.56 24.50
C TRP A 15 -5.96 22.42 24.72
N LEU A 16 -5.07 22.13 23.76
CA LEU A 16 -4.08 21.07 23.93
C LEU A 16 -3.14 21.32 25.12
N ALA A 17 -2.70 22.56 25.34
CA ALA A 17 -1.79 22.93 26.42
C ALA A 17 -2.38 22.74 27.82
N GLN A 18 -3.71 22.83 27.98
CA GLN A 18 -4.37 22.63 29.27
C GLN A 18 -4.63 21.15 29.60
N LEU A 19 -4.50 20.23 28.64
CA LEU A 19 -4.63 18.79 28.90
C LEU A 19 -3.45 18.26 29.73
N ALA A 20 -3.73 17.28 30.59
CA ALA A 20 -2.67 16.56 31.28
C ALA A 20 -1.83 15.73 30.29
N PHE A 21 -0.53 15.59 30.59
CA PHE A 21 0.47 14.88 29.78
C PHE A 21 0.00 13.54 29.15
N PRO A 22 -0.64 12.60 29.89
CA PRO A 22 -1.06 11.34 29.29
C PRO A 22 -2.11 11.51 28.18
N PHE A 23 -2.99 12.51 28.27
CA PHE A 23 -3.98 12.76 27.22
C PHE A 23 -3.36 13.41 25.98
N GLN A 24 -2.40 14.32 26.14
CA GLN A 24 -1.65 14.89 25.01
C GLN A 24 -0.93 13.78 24.23
N PHE A 25 -0.26 12.87 24.95
CA PHE A 25 0.42 11.73 24.34
C PHE A 25 -0.55 10.78 23.64
N ALA A 26 -1.70 10.48 24.25
CA ALA A 26 -2.72 9.64 23.64
C ALA A 26 -3.28 10.26 22.34
N LEU A 27 -3.58 11.56 22.33
CA LEU A 27 -4.02 12.28 21.13
C LEU A 27 -2.93 12.28 20.06
N LEU A 28 -1.69 12.56 20.44
CA LEU A 28 -0.55 12.54 19.53
C LEU A 28 -0.35 11.15 18.90
N MET A 29 -0.40 10.07 19.69
CA MET A 29 -0.34 8.71 19.18
C MET A 29 -1.54 8.38 18.29
N CYS A 30 -2.74 8.83 18.65
CA CYS A 30 -3.95 8.63 17.87
C CYS A 30 -3.87 9.29 16.49
N VAL A 31 -3.14 10.40 16.33
CA VAL A 31 -2.91 11.06 15.04
C VAL A 31 -1.66 10.52 14.32
N LEU A 32 -0.58 10.27 15.05
CA LEU A 32 0.70 9.85 14.49
C LEU A 32 0.64 8.44 13.88
N LEU A 33 -0.02 7.50 14.57
CA LEU A 33 -0.16 6.12 14.08
C LEU A 33 -0.90 6.04 12.73
N PRO A 34 -2.10 6.62 12.56
CA PRO A 34 -2.77 6.60 11.26
C PRO A 34 -2.04 7.44 10.22
N LEU A 35 -1.35 8.53 10.61
CA LEU A 35 -0.53 9.29 9.69
C LEU A 35 0.62 8.43 9.14
N CYS A 36 1.33 7.71 10.02
CA CYS A 36 2.40 6.79 9.63
C CYS A 36 1.87 5.66 8.71
N LEU A 37 0.76 5.03 9.09
CA LEU A 37 0.10 4.01 8.26
C LEU A 37 -0.36 4.57 6.91
N GLY A 38 -0.88 5.80 6.90
CA GLY A 38 -1.31 6.50 5.69
C GLY A 38 -0.15 6.79 4.76
N VAL A 39 0.97 7.27 5.29
CA VAL A 39 2.19 7.52 4.52
C VAL A 39 2.78 6.21 3.98
N ALA A 40 2.86 5.16 4.79
CA ALA A 40 3.31 3.84 4.32
C ALA A 40 2.43 3.33 3.17
N ARG A 41 1.11 3.38 3.32
CA ARG A 41 0.14 3.01 2.27
C ARG A 41 0.28 3.86 1.01
N LEU A 42 0.60 5.14 1.17
CA LEU A 42 0.82 6.05 0.05
C LEU A 42 2.08 5.66 -0.73
N ILE A 43 3.17 5.38 -0.01
CA ILE A 43 4.43 4.92 -0.61
C ILE A 43 4.20 3.60 -1.35
N ASP A 44 3.55 2.62 -0.71
CA ASP A 44 3.24 1.33 -1.34
C ASP A 44 2.45 1.53 -2.64
N ARG A 45 1.41 2.37 -2.63
CA ARG A 45 0.64 2.70 -3.84
C ARG A 45 1.48 3.36 -4.93
N VAL A 46 2.38 4.26 -4.56
CA VAL A 46 3.27 4.93 -5.51
C VAL A 46 4.22 3.91 -6.13
N VAL A 47 4.77 3.00 -5.33
CA VAL A 47 5.65 1.91 -5.78
C VAL A 47 4.91 0.93 -6.69
N ASP A 48 3.69 0.53 -6.35
CA ASP A 48 2.87 -0.36 -7.18
C ASP A 48 2.52 0.28 -8.54
N ASN A 49 2.13 1.56 -8.51
CA ASN A 49 1.82 2.32 -9.72
C ASN A 49 3.06 2.53 -10.61
N ALA A 50 4.23 2.76 -10.01
CA ALA A 50 5.49 2.83 -10.74
C ALA A 50 5.85 1.47 -11.34
N SER A 51 5.76 0.39 -10.56
CA SER A 51 6.13 -0.96 -11.01
C SER A 51 5.25 -1.46 -12.15
N THR A 52 3.94 -1.19 -12.10
CA THR A 52 3.02 -1.48 -13.21
C THR A 52 3.29 -0.64 -14.45
N ARG A 53 3.81 0.58 -14.30
CA ARG A 53 4.26 1.42 -15.42
C ARG A 53 5.53 0.88 -16.08
N PHE A 54 6.45 0.32 -15.29
CA PHE A 54 7.77 -0.08 -15.76
C PHE A 54 7.90 -1.57 -16.13
N ASN A 55 7.00 -2.44 -15.68
CA ASN A 55 7.03 -3.87 -16.00
C ASN A 55 5.88 -4.29 -16.93
N PRO A 56 6.01 -4.12 -18.26
CA PRO A 56 5.16 -4.83 -19.19
C PRO A 56 5.44 -6.34 -19.03
N VAL A 57 4.56 -7.03 -18.30
CA VAL A 57 4.64 -8.48 -18.06
C VAL A 57 4.84 -9.19 -19.41
N PRO A 58 5.99 -9.84 -19.65
CA PRO A 58 6.13 -10.71 -20.80
C PRO A 58 5.04 -11.78 -20.69
N LYS A 59 4.13 -11.85 -21.68
CA LYS A 59 3.18 -12.95 -21.79
C LYS A 59 3.99 -14.23 -21.83
N VAL A 60 4.02 -14.99 -20.74
CA VAL A 60 4.38 -16.41 -20.79
C VAL A 60 3.29 -17.03 -21.67
N PRO A 61 3.62 -17.52 -22.88
CA PRO A 61 2.63 -18.22 -23.70
C PRO A 61 2.04 -19.36 -22.87
N PRO A 62 0.73 -19.65 -22.99
CA PRO A 62 0.17 -20.81 -22.32
C PRO A 62 1.01 -22.03 -22.69
N ALA A 63 1.46 -22.78 -21.69
CA ALA A 63 2.10 -24.06 -21.88
C ALA A 63 1.06 -25.03 -22.46
N SER A 64 0.81 -24.95 -23.77
CA SER A 64 -0.27 -25.68 -24.43
C SER A 64 0.13 -26.46 -25.69
N ASP A 65 1.41 -26.69 -26.00
CA ASP A 65 1.76 -27.50 -27.20
C ASP A 65 2.90 -28.52 -27.09
N GLU A 66 3.66 -28.61 -25.99
CA GLU A 66 4.87 -29.48 -25.97
C GLU A 66 4.81 -30.72 -25.06
N ALA A 67 3.68 -30.97 -24.39
CA ALA A 67 3.45 -32.22 -23.66
C ALA A 67 2.37 -33.06 -24.35
N LYS A 68 2.52 -33.32 -25.66
CA LYS A 68 1.89 -34.46 -26.30
C LYS A 68 2.79 -35.68 -25.98
N PRO A 69 2.44 -36.56 -25.03
CA PRO A 69 3.14 -37.83 -24.92
C PRO A 69 2.91 -38.58 -26.23
N ASP A 70 4.00 -38.85 -26.94
CA ASP A 70 4.04 -39.77 -28.06
C ASP A 70 3.38 -41.08 -27.60
N GLN A 71 2.25 -41.42 -28.22
CA GLN A 71 1.57 -42.68 -27.94
C GLN A 71 2.48 -43.78 -28.46
N VAL A 72 3.22 -44.41 -27.55
CA VAL A 72 4.01 -45.61 -27.85
C VAL A 72 3.03 -46.70 -28.25
N ASP A 73 3.03 -46.99 -29.55
CA ASP A 73 2.28 -48.04 -30.22
C ASP A 73 2.64 -49.40 -29.61
N ALA A 74 1.82 -49.86 -28.67
CA ALA A 74 1.89 -51.21 -28.10
C ALA A 74 1.27 -52.27 -29.03
N GLY A 75 1.34 -52.04 -30.34
CA GLY A 75 0.72 -52.84 -31.38
C GLY A 75 1.71 -53.44 -32.38
N ARG A 76 3.00 -53.62 -32.04
CA ARG A 76 3.86 -54.48 -32.87
C ARG A 76 5.13 -54.97 -32.17
N SER A 77 5.11 -56.19 -31.69
CA SER A 77 6.27 -57.06 -31.74
C SER A 77 5.81 -58.50 -31.85
N SER A 78 6.24 -59.12 -32.95
CA SER A 78 6.07 -60.51 -33.38
C SER A 78 6.38 -61.56 -32.31
#